data_AF-R4YSA4-F1
#
_entry.id   AF-R4YSA4-F1
#
_cell.length_a   1.000
_cell.length_b   1.000
_cell.length_c   1.000
_cell.angle_alpha   90.00
_cell.angle_beta   90.00
_cell.angle_gamma   90.00
#
_symmetry.space_group_name_H-M   'P 1'
#
loop_
_entity.id
_entity.type
_entity.pdbx_description
1 polymer ?
#
loop_
_entity_poly.entity_id
_entity_poly.type
_entity_poly.pdbx_seq_one_letter_code
_entity_poly.pdbx_strand_id
1 'polypeptide(L)'
;MLINPELAHILTKSVASMPQNLNKKTENRIAFLVSKGLPGIAGTQLATLLMNYYHLQDATNKTTNKTTSLANFLKTEARQNHHLGADVATQLFGNKRAITRYLLERLAIQENPNLSHQQKEQQRQMLKSQLKRQ
;
A
#
# COMPACT_ATOMS: atom_id res chain seq x y z
N MET A 1 -3.17 -11.13 -15.73
CA MET A 1 -3.93 -11.03 -14.45
C MET A 1 -4.24 -9.56 -14.22
N LEU A 2 -5.49 -9.20 -13.91
CA LEU A 2 -5.86 -7.80 -13.64
C LEU A 2 -5.51 -7.46 -12.18
N ILE A 3 -4.67 -6.43 -11.98
CA ILE A 3 -4.31 -5.93 -10.65
C ILE A 3 -5.06 -4.61 -10.46
N ASN A 4 -5.93 -4.55 -9.45
CA ASN A 4 -6.78 -3.39 -9.17
C ASN A 4 -7.08 -3.29 -7.66
N PRO A 5 -7.74 -2.21 -7.21
CA PRO A 5 -8.04 -2.05 -5.79
C PRO A 5 -8.93 -3.16 -5.18
N GLU A 6 -9.79 -3.80 -5.97
CA GLU A 6 -10.63 -4.92 -5.49
C GLU A 6 -9.76 -6.14 -5.16
N LEU A 7 -8.73 -6.40 -5.96
CA LEU A 7 -7.76 -7.45 -5.65
C LEU A 7 -7.06 -7.20 -4.32
N ALA A 8 -6.75 -5.95 -3.96
CA ALA A 8 -6.17 -5.62 -2.66
C ALA A 8 -7.10 -6.02 -1.49
N HIS A 9 -8.42 -5.85 -1.66
CA HIS A 9 -9.42 -6.24 -0.67
C HIS A 9 -9.48 -7.76 -0.50
N ILE A 10 -9.49 -8.50 -1.61
CA ILE A 10 -9.46 -9.96 -1.60
C ILE A 10 -8.18 -10.46 -0.92
N LEU A 11 -7.01 -9.95 -1.32
CA LEU A 11 -5.72 -10.30 -0.73
C LEU A 11 -5.67 -10.01 0.77
N THR A 12 -6.24 -8.88 1.20
CA THR A 12 -6.35 -8.53 2.64
C THR A 12 -7.15 -9.58 3.39
N LYS A 13 -8.33 -9.95 2.89
CA LYS A 13 -9.17 -10.98 3.52
C LYS A 13 -8.48 -12.35 3.55
N SER A 14 -7.87 -12.75 2.43
CA SER A 14 -7.15 -14.01 2.33
C SER A 14 -5.99 -14.07 3.33
N VAL A 15 -5.15 -13.05 3.39
CA VAL A 15 -4.00 -13.00 4.32
C VAL A 15 -4.44 -12.86 5.77
N ALA A 16 -5.53 -12.16 6.08
CA ALA A 16 -6.05 -12.05 7.44
C ALA A 16 -6.51 -13.41 8.00
N SER A 17 -6.90 -14.35 7.14
CA SER A 17 -7.25 -15.72 7.53
C SER A 17 -6.04 -16.66 7.68
N MET A 18 -4.83 -16.21 7.30
CA MET A 18 -3.62 -17.02 7.39
C MET A 18 -2.98 -16.92 8.78
N PRO A 19 -2.31 -18.01 9.24
CA PRO A 19 -1.48 -17.95 10.43
C PRO A 19 -0.39 -16.86 10.31
N GLN A 20 -0.11 -16.19 11.42
CA GLN A 20 1.06 -15.33 11.52
C GLN A 20 2.34 -16.18 11.61
N ASN A 21 3.47 -15.63 11.13
CA ASN A 21 4.79 -16.27 11.15
C ASN A 21 4.82 -17.67 10.49
N LEU A 22 4.32 -17.77 9.26
CA LEU A 22 4.47 -18.98 8.46
C LEU A 22 5.95 -19.33 8.29
N ASN A 23 6.29 -20.60 8.48
CA ASN A 23 7.62 -21.08 8.14
C ASN A 23 7.76 -21.26 6.61
N LYS A 24 9.00 -21.34 6.13
CA LYS A 24 9.26 -21.39 4.68
C LYS A 24 8.62 -22.59 3.97
N LYS A 25 8.51 -23.73 4.64
CA LYS A 25 7.86 -24.93 4.08
C LYS A 25 6.37 -24.68 3.84
N THR A 26 5.70 -24.03 4.79
CA THR A 26 4.27 -23.69 4.67
C THR A 26 4.03 -22.61 3.62
N GLU A 27 4.87 -21.57 3.56
CA GLU A 27 4.80 -20.55 2.50
C GLU A 27 4.91 -21.19 1.11
N ASN A 28 5.93 -22.04 0.90
CA ASN A 28 6.13 -22.71 -0.39
C ASN A 28 4.95 -23.61 -0.75
N ARG A 29 4.35 -24.28 0.25
CA ARG A 29 3.16 -25.10 0.04
C ARG A 29 1.95 -24.27 -0.38
N ILE A 30 1.70 -23.13 0.27
CA ILE A 30 0.60 -22.23 -0.09
C ILE A 30 0.82 -21.66 -1.49
N ALA A 31 2.02 -21.15 -1.79
CA ALA A 31 2.37 -20.65 -3.11
C ALA A 31 2.16 -21.71 -4.20
N PHE A 32 2.58 -22.96 -3.95
CA PHE A 32 2.34 -24.07 -4.86
C PHE A 32 0.84 -24.30 -5.09
N LEU A 33 0.02 -24.38 -4.04
CA LEU A 33 -1.42 -24.61 -4.16
C LEU A 33 -2.11 -23.49 -4.94
N VAL A 34 -1.77 -22.23 -4.66
CA VAL A 34 -2.31 -21.07 -5.39
C VAL A 34 -1.89 -21.09 -6.85
N SER A 35 -0.65 -21.49 -7.15
CA SER A 35 -0.18 -21.62 -8.53
C SER A 35 -0.94 -22.67 -9.35
N LYS A 36 -1.59 -23.63 -8.69
CA LYS A 36 -2.46 -24.64 -9.32
C LYS A 36 -3.90 -24.17 -9.49
N GLY A 37 -4.29 -23.07 -8.86
CA GLY A 37 -5.65 -22.52 -8.96
C GLY A 37 -5.95 -21.86 -10.30
N LEU A 38 -4.93 -21.45 -11.06
CA LEU A 38 -5.05 -20.89 -12.40
C LEU A 38 -4.00 -21.51 -13.34
N PRO A 39 -4.32 -21.74 -14.61
CA PRO A 39 -3.37 -22.30 -15.55
C PRO A 39 -2.27 -21.30 -15.94
N GLY A 40 -1.09 -21.82 -16.27
CA GLY A 40 0.03 -21.07 -16.83
C GLY A 40 0.58 -19.98 -15.91
N ILE A 41 1.12 -18.92 -16.52
CA ILE A 41 1.82 -17.85 -15.80
C ILE A 41 0.92 -17.08 -14.83
N ALA A 42 -0.40 -17.07 -15.04
CA ALA A 42 -1.35 -16.38 -14.18
C ALA A 42 -1.39 -16.98 -12.76
N GLY A 43 -1.32 -18.32 -12.64
CA GLY A 43 -1.26 -18.98 -11.34
C GLY A 43 0.02 -18.65 -10.59
N THR A 44 1.16 -18.68 -11.28
CA THR A 44 2.46 -18.30 -10.69
C THR A 44 2.47 -16.84 -10.24
N GLN A 45 1.96 -15.91 -11.06
CA GLN A 45 1.86 -14.50 -10.72
C GLN A 45 0.98 -14.26 -9.48
N LEU A 46 -0.16 -14.94 -9.40
CA LEU A 46 -1.05 -14.83 -8.24
C LEU A 46 -0.39 -15.37 -6.97
N ALA A 47 0.31 -16.51 -7.07
CA ALA A 47 1.04 -17.09 -5.95
C ALA A 47 2.13 -16.14 -5.43
N THR A 48 2.94 -15.57 -6.32
CA THR A 48 3.94 -14.56 -5.96
C THR A 48 3.32 -13.33 -5.31
N LEU A 49 2.24 -12.80 -5.91
CA LEU A 49 1.55 -11.62 -5.38
C LEU A 49 0.99 -11.87 -3.97
N LEU A 50 0.37 -13.03 -3.74
CA LEU A 50 -0.17 -13.40 -2.43
C LEU A 50 0.92 -13.50 -1.37
N MET A 51 2.06 -14.13 -1.67
CA MET A 51 3.17 -14.24 -0.71
C MET A 51 3.79 -12.87 -0.42
N ASN A 52 3.97 -12.03 -1.44
CA ASN A 52 4.44 -10.66 -1.25
C ASN A 52 3.47 -9.84 -0.38
N TYR A 53 2.16 -10.01 -0.58
CA TYR A 53 1.13 -9.37 0.23
C TYR A 53 1.13 -9.89 1.67
N TYR A 54 1.34 -11.20 1.86
CA TYR A 54 1.50 -11.81 3.18
C TYR A 54 2.66 -11.17 3.95
N HIS A 55 3.84 -11.06 3.33
CA HIS A 55 5.00 -10.41 3.95
C HIS A 55 4.78 -8.92 4.23
N LEU A 56 4.08 -8.21 3.33
CA LEU A 56 3.66 -6.83 3.58
C LEU A 56 2.77 -6.73 4.84
N GLN A 57 1.78 -7.60 4.98
CA GLN A 57 0.87 -7.58 6.13
C GLN A 57 1.61 -7.90 7.43
N ASP A 58 2.47 -8.91 7.42
CA ASP A 58 3.32 -9.26 8.57
C ASP A 58 4.22 -8.08 8.98
N ALA A 59 4.90 -7.47 8.01
CA ALA A 59 5.73 -6.29 8.24
C ALA A 59 4.91 -5.09 8.73
N THR A 60 3.66 -4.94 8.31
CA THR A 60 2.75 -3.87 8.74
C THR A 60 2.28 -4.09 10.17
N ASN A 61 1.90 -5.33 10.53
CA ASN A 61 1.46 -5.69 11.88
C ASN A 61 2.56 -5.49 12.93
N LYS A 62 3.82 -5.65 12.53
CA LYS A 62 5.00 -5.41 13.38
C LYS A 62 5.32 -3.93 13.60
N THR A 63 4.67 -3.01 12.87
CA THR A 63 4.88 -1.58 13.09
C THR A 63 4.04 -1.06 14.25
N THR A 64 4.64 -0.26 15.12
CA THR A 64 4.00 0.30 16.33
C THR A 64 3.36 1.67 16.10
N ASN A 65 3.42 2.20 14.88
CA ASN A 65 3.01 3.57 14.56
C ASN A 65 1.49 3.69 14.51
N LYS A 66 0.88 4.05 15.64
CA LYS A 66 -0.57 4.29 15.77
C LYS A 66 -1.01 5.69 15.31
N THR A 67 -0.08 6.61 15.08
CA THR A 67 -0.39 8.00 14.70
C THR A 67 -0.46 8.19 13.18
N THR A 68 -1.55 8.79 12.74
CA THR A 68 -1.78 9.20 11.35
C THR A 68 -1.00 10.48 11.06
N SER A 69 0.25 10.35 10.62
CA SER A 69 1.09 11.47 10.18
C SER A 69 1.57 11.27 8.75
N LEU A 70 1.94 12.36 8.06
CA LEU A 70 2.51 12.30 6.72
C LEU A 70 3.76 11.42 6.68
N ALA A 71 4.65 11.54 7.67
CA ALA A 71 5.85 10.72 7.76
C ALA A 71 5.54 9.23 7.91
N ASN A 72 4.54 8.86 8.70
CA ASN A 72 4.12 7.46 8.86
C ASN A 72 3.46 6.94 7.58
N PHE A 73 2.67 7.75 6.90
CA PHE A 73 2.09 7.40 5.60
C PHE A 73 3.16 7.12 4.54
N LEU A 74 4.18 7.98 4.42
CA LEU A 74 5.30 7.76 3.48
C LEU A 74 6.08 6.47 3.79
N LYS A 75 6.24 6.13 5.07
CA LYS A 75 6.83 4.83 5.47
C LYS A 75 5.95 3.64 5.06
N THR A 76 4.64 3.76 5.17
CA THR A 76 3.68 2.74 4.71
C THR A 76 3.77 2.54 3.21
N GLU A 77 3.84 3.63 2.44
CA GLU A 77 3.99 3.57 0.99
C GLU A 77 5.31 2.93 0.56
N ALA A 78 6.42 3.30 1.20
CA ALA A 78 7.72 2.70 0.95
C ALA A 78 7.72 1.19 1.22
N ARG A 79 7.09 0.74 2.31
CA ARG A 79 6.95 -0.68 2.66
C ARG A 79 6.14 -1.44 1.62
N GLN A 80 5.00 -0.89 1.21
CA GLN A 80 4.17 -1.48 0.16
C GLN A 80 4.94 -1.59 -1.17
N ASN A 81 5.69 -0.56 -1.56
CA ASN A 81 6.52 -0.59 -2.78
C ASN A 81 7.65 -1.62 -2.68
N HIS A 82 8.27 -1.75 -1.50
CA HIS A 82 9.34 -2.72 -1.26
C HIS A 82 8.87 -4.17 -1.43
N HIS A 83 7.70 -4.53 -0.87
CA HIS A 83 7.21 -5.91 -0.93
C HIS A 83 6.53 -6.26 -2.25
N LEU A 84 5.82 -5.32 -2.88
CA LEU A 84 4.99 -5.61 -4.05
C LEU A 84 5.62 -5.17 -5.37
N GLY A 85 6.62 -4.28 -5.33
CA GLY A 85 7.07 -3.51 -6.49
C GLY A 85 6.21 -2.27 -6.72
N ALA A 86 6.82 -1.22 -7.29
CA ALA A 86 6.16 0.08 -7.46
C ALA A 86 4.90 0.02 -8.35
N ASP A 87 4.95 -0.74 -9.45
CA ASP A 87 3.85 -0.82 -10.41
C ASP A 87 2.63 -1.53 -9.82
N VAL A 88 2.86 -2.67 -9.16
CA VAL A 88 1.79 -3.44 -8.49
C VAL A 88 1.21 -2.64 -7.33
N ALA A 89 2.07 -2.02 -6.52
CA ALA A 89 1.61 -1.20 -5.40
C ALA A 89 0.79 0.01 -5.87
N THR A 90 1.14 0.60 -7.02
CA THR A 90 0.37 1.70 -7.64
C THR A 90 -0.98 1.21 -8.13
N GLN A 91 -1.05 0.04 -8.79
CA GLN A 91 -2.32 -0.53 -9.24
C GLN A 91 -3.25 -0.91 -8.07
N LEU A 92 -2.71 -1.41 -6.96
CA LEU A 92 -3.49 -1.80 -5.78
C LEU A 92 -3.92 -0.60 -4.92
N PHE A 93 -3.04 0.39 -4.75
CA PHE A 93 -3.21 1.43 -3.73
C PHE A 93 -3.18 2.86 -4.25
N GLY A 94 -2.86 3.09 -5.53
CA GLY A 94 -2.59 4.42 -6.10
C GLY A 94 -3.70 5.44 -5.80
N ASN A 95 -4.95 5.09 -6.09
CA ASN A 95 -6.09 5.98 -5.86
C ASN A 95 -6.23 6.37 -4.38
N LYS A 96 -6.15 5.38 -3.47
CA LYS A 96 -6.24 5.61 -2.03
C LYS A 96 -5.05 6.41 -1.50
N ARG A 97 -3.84 6.14 -2.02
CA ARG A 97 -2.61 6.84 -1.67
C ARG A 97 -2.66 8.30 -2.09
N ALA A 98 -3.11 8.59 -3.31
CA ALA A 98 -3.23 9.94 -3.83
C ALA A 98 -4.13 10.81 -2.93
N ILE A 99 -5.32 10.31 -2.60
CA ILE A 99 -6.28 11.00 -1.72
C ILE A 99 -5.70 11.17 -0.31
N THR A 100 -5.11 10.12 0.25
CA THR A 100 -4.57 10.15 1.63
C THR A 100 -3.39 11.09 1.73
N ARG A 101 -2.46 11.06 0.77
CA ARG A 101 -1.33 11.98 0.68
C ARG A 101 -1.81 13.42 0.64
N TYR A 102 -2.76 13.71 -0.24
CA TYR A 102 -3.35 15.06 -0.35
C TYR A 102 -3.92 15.56 0.98
N LEU A 103 -4.69 14.73 1.69
CA LEU A 103 -5.26 15.10 2.98
C LEU A 103 -4.19 15.35 4.04
N LEU A 104 -3.17 14.50 4.12
CA LEU A 104 -2.09 14.63 5.10
C LEU A 104 -1.18 15.83 4.82
N GLU A 105 -0.86 16.10 3.55
CA GLU A 105 -0.09 17.28 3.16
C GLU A 105 -0.87 18.56 3.44
N ARG A 106 -2.18 18.57 3.18
CA ARG A 106 -3.05 19.71 3.52
C ARG A 106 -3.06 19.99 5.03
N LEU A 107 -3.16 18.95 5.86
CA LEU A 107 -3.09 19.08 7.31
C LEU A 107 -1.72 19.62 7.76
N ALA A 108 -0.62 19.08 7.20
CA ALA A 108 0.73 19.54 7.50
C ALA A 108 0.94 21.02 7.17
N ILE A 109 0.41 21.51 6.03
CA ILE A 109 0.45 22.93 5.67
C ILE A 109 -0.34 23.79 6.67
N GLN A 110 -1.52 23.32 7.09
CA GLN A 110 -2.38 24.06 8.03
C GLN A 110 -1.73 24.20 9.41
N GLU A 111 -1.13 23.12 9.91
CA GLU A 111 -0.55 23.06 11.25
C GLU A 111 0.86 23.64 11.33
N ASN A 112 1.51 23.93 10.20
CA ASN A 112 2.87 24.46 10.19
C ASN A 112 2.92 25.88 10.79
N PRO A 113 3.61 26.09 11.93
CA PRO A 113 3.74 27.41 12.55
C PRO A 113 4.70 28.32 11.79
N ASN A 114 5.58 27.76 10.96
CA ASN A 114 6.60 28.51 10.22
C ASN A 114 6.08 29.12 8.91
N LEU A 115 4.81 28.89 8.57
CA LEU A 115 4.19 29.45 7.36
C LEU A 115 3.25 30.59 7.72
N SER A 116 3.46 31.74 7.07
CA SER A 116 2.49 32.83 7.04
C SER A 116 1.20 32.38 6.36
N HIS A 117 0.11 33.13 6.60
CA HIS A 117 -1.18 32.86 5.96
C HIS A 117 -1.09 32.82 4.43
N GLN A 118 -0.33 33.74 3.83
CA GLN A 118 -0.13 33.81 2.38
C GLN A 118 0.65 32.59 1.85
N GLN A 119 1.70 32.16 2.55
CA GLN A 119 2.46 30.96 2.17
C GLN A 119 1.61 29.68 2.27
N LYS A 120 0.76 29.57 3.31
CA LYS A 120 -0.18 28.46 3.43
C LYS A 120 -1.17 28.43 2.26
N GLU A 121 -1.69 29.58 1.83
CA GLU A 121 -2.61 29.65 0.69
C GLU A 121 -1.92 29.25 -0.62
N GLN A 122 -0.71 29.75 -0.87
CA GLN A 122 0.07 29.38 -2.06
C GLN A 122 0.32 27.86 -2.13
N GLN A 123 0.76 27.26 -1.01
CA GLN A 123 1.02 25.81 -0.96
C GLN A 123 -0.25 24.98 -1.15
N ARG A 124 -1.40 25.41 -0.60
CA ARG A 124 -2.69 24.75 -0.84
C ARG A 124 -3.11 24.77 -2.31
N GLN A 125 -2.91 25.88 -3.00
CA GLN A 125 -3.26 25.99 -4.43
C GLN A 125 -2.36 25.11 -5.31
N MET A 126 -1.06 25.03 -4.99
CA MET A 126 -0.14 24.10 -5.66
C MET A 126 -0.57 22.64 -5.43
N LEU A 127 -0.86 22.27 -4.18
CA LEU A 127 -1.29 20.93 -3.82
C LEU A 127 -2.58 20.51 -4.54
N LYS A 128 -3.57 21.40 -4.61
CA LYS A 128 -4.82 21.16 -5.36
C LYS A 128 -4.58 20.95 -6.86
N SER A 129 -3.60 21.66 -7.42
CA SER A 129 -3.23 21.54 -8.84
C SER A 129 -2.53 20.21 -9.15
N GLN A 130 -1.76 19.67 -8.20
CA GLN A 130 -1.11 18.36 -8.34
C GLN A 130 -2.12 17.21 -8.33
N LEU A 131 -3.15 17.27 -7.49
CA LEU A 131 -4.21 16.25 -7.45
C LEU A 131 -5.01 16.19 -8.76
N LYS A 132 -5.25 17.33 -9.41
CA LYS A 132 -5.99 17.39 -10.69
C LYS A 132 -5.24 16.82 -11.90
N ARG A 133 -3.94 16.56 -11.77
CA ARG A 133 -3.07 16.07 -12.87
C ARG A 133 -2.85 14.55 -12.80
N GLN A 134 -3.37 13.88 -11.78
CA GLN A 134 -3.31 12.43 -11.59
C GLN A 134 -4.59 11.79 -12.09
#